data_AF-A0A7X8WTV8-F1
#
_entry.id   AF-A0A7X8WTV8-F1
#
_cell.length_a   1.000
_cell.length_b   1.000
_cell.length_c   1.000
_cell.angle_alpha   90.00
_cell.angle_beta   90.00
_cell.angle_gamma   90.00
#
_symmetry.space_group_name_H-M   'P 1'
#
loop_
_entity.id
_entity.type
_entity.pdbx_description
1 polymer ?
#
loop_
_entity_poly.entity_id
_entity_poly.type
_entity_poly.pdbx_seq_one_letter_code
_entity_poly.pdbx_strand_id
1 'polypeptide(L)'
;MQRYDHGGDIYAHSQPVLDFSSNINPLGYPPGLKDALVQNIDNYQRYPDAHCRKLKQAIAAHHGISEDQVLCGNGASDLIYRICAHFRSSKALIVAPTFSEYERGVYAYGGHV
;
A
#
# COMPACT_ATOMS: atom_id res chain seq x y z
N MET A 1 -13.48 21.36 2.34
CA MET A 1 -13.08 19.99 2.71
C MET A 1 -12.02 20.11 3.79
N GLN A 2 -12.25 19.56 4.97
CA GLN A 2 -11.24 19.60 6.04
C GLN A 2 -10.04 18.77 5.55
N ARG A 3 -8.83 19.34 5.62
CA ARG A 3 -7.60 18.66 5.21
C ARG A 3 -7.25 17.68 6.34
N TYR A 4 -7.42 16.39 6.10
CA TYR A 4 -6.94 15.36 7.02
C TYR A 4 -5.46 15.14 6.72
N ASP A 5 -4.61 15.63 7.61
CA ASP A 5 -3.19 15.36 7.53
C ASP A 5 -2.90 13.95 8.04
N HIS A 6 -1.97 13.25 7.40
CA HIS A 6 -1.55 11.91 7.81
C HIS A 6 -0.74 11.98 9.11
N GLY A 7 -0.79 10.91 9.90
CA GLY A 7 0.15 10.70 11.00
C GLY A 7 1.59 10.51 10.50
N GLY A 8 2.55 10.52 11.42
CA GLY A 8 3.96 10.28 11.12
C GLY A 8 4.82 11.52 10.84
N ASP A 9 4.31 12.73 11.07
CA ASP A 9 5.11 13.95 10.95
C ASP A 9 6.01 14.16 12.18
N ILE A 10 6.97 13.26 12.36
CA ILE A 10 7.99 13.40 13.40
C ILE A 10 8.96 14.56 13.13
N TYR A 11 8.99 15.07 11.89
CA TYR A 11 9.92 16.09 11.42
C TYR A 11 9.53 17.51 11.85
N ALA A 12 8.25 17.75 12.09
CA ALA A 12 7.75 19.01 12.66
C ALA A 12 8.23 19.26 14.10
N HIS A 13 8.80 18.26 14.77
CA HIS A 13 9.23 18.35 16.16
C HIS A 13 10.74 18.61 16.28
N SER A 14 11.12 19.60 17.10
CA SER A 14 12.53 19.97 17.36
C SER A 14 13.27 19.00 18.28
N GLN A 15 12.53 18.11 18.95
CA GLN A 15 13.06 17.07 19.84
C GLN A 15 12.57 15.70 19.34
N PRO A 16 13.33 14.62 19.59
CA PRO A 16 12.86 13.28 19.27
C PRO A 16 11.51 12.98 19.92
N VAL A 17 10.57 12.45 19.14
CA VAL A 17 9.24 12.05 19.60
C VAL A 17 9.01 10.57 19.35
N LEU A 18 8.19 9.95 20.21
CA LEU A 18 7.64 8.62 19.95
C LEU A 18 6.34 8.79 19.16
N ASP A 19 6.31 8.25 17.95
CA ASP A 19 5.13 8.31 17.09
C ASP A 19 4.22 7.10 17.28
N PHE A 20 2.99 7.36 17.71
CA PHE A 20 1.90 6.37 17.81
C PHE A 20 0.76 6.66 16.82
N SER A 21 0.95 7.60 15.90
CA SER A 21 -0.08 8.03 14.94
C SER A 21 -0.08 7.23 13.63
N SER A 22 0.96 6.41 13.40
CA SER A 22 1.11 5.57 12.22
C SER A 22 1.22 4.08 12.60
N ASN A 23 0.62 3.21 11.79
CA ASN A 23 0.61 1.75 12.02
C ASN A 23 1.90 1.08 11.50
N ILE A 24 3.06 1.65 11.79
CA ILE A 24 4.36 1.11 11.37
C ILE A 24 4.84 0.08 12.40
N ASN A 25 5.52 -0.98 11.94
CA ASN A 25 6.08 -1.97 12.85
C ASN A 25 7.25 -1.38 13.68
N PRO A 26 7.13 -1.28 15.02
CA PRO A 26 8.16 -0.70 15.86
C PRO A 26 9.42 -1.58 15.99
N LEU A 27 9.36 -2.85 15.58
CA LEU A 27 10.51 -3.77 15.57
C LEU A 27 11.45 -3.52 14.39
N GLY A 28 11.09 -2.61 13.47
CA GLY A 28 11.85 -2.32 12.27
C GLY A 28 11.65 -3.35 11.15
N TYR A 29 12.61 -3.42 10.25
CA TYR A 29 12.55 -4.30 9.09
C TYR A 29 12.78 -5.77 9.46
N PRO A 30 12.20 -6.74 8.72
CA PRO A 30 12.49 -8.16 8.91
C PRO A 30 13.98 -8.50 8.83
N PRO A 31 14.47 -9.51 9.57
CA PRO A 31 15.84 -9.99 9.46
C PRO A 31 16.22 -10.29 8.00
N GLY A 32 17.42 -9.89 7.60
CA GLY A 32 17.95 -10.12 6.26
C GLY A 32 17.44 -9.15 5.18
N LEU A 33 16.40 -8.33 5.43
CA LEU A 33 15.93 -7.36 4.41
C LEU A 33 17.03 -6.38 4.01
N LYS A 34 17.75 -5.83 4.99
CA LYS A 34 18.86 -4.89 4.74
C LYS A 34 19.94 -5.54 3.88
N ASP A 35 20.34 -6.76 4.20
CA ASP A 35 21.40 -7.47 3.47
C ASP A 35 20.94 -7.80 2.06
N ALA A 36 19.70 -8.27 1.87
CA ALA A 36 19.12 -8.51 0.57
C ALA A 36 19.10 -7.24 -0.29
N LEU A 37 18.75 -6.09 0.29
CA LEU A 37 18.74 -4.80 -0.42
C LEU A 37 20.15 -4.36 -0.82
N VAL A 38 21.12 -4.45 0.10
CA VAL A 38 22.51 -4.02 -0.13
C VAL A 38 23.22 -4.93 -1.13
N GLN A 39 23.07 -6.25 -1.00
CA GLN A 39 23.68 -7.22 -1.91
C GLN A 39 23.17 -7.13 -3.35
N ASN A 40 21.99 -6.51 -3.56
CA ASN A 40 21.37 -6.34 -4.87
C ASN A 40 21.40 -4.90 -5.37
N ILE A 41 22.21 -4.01 -4.77
CA ILE A 41 22.23 -2.57 -5.08
C ILE A 41 22.47 -2.28 -6.58
N ASP A 42 23.31 -3.09 -7.24
CA ASP A 42 23.62 -2.93 -8.66
C ASP A 42 22.42 -3.23 -9.58
N ASN A 43 21.44 -4.02 -9.12
CA ASN A 43 20.24 -4.32 -9.88
C ASN A 43 19.28 -3.13 -9.99
N TYR A 44 19.40 -2.10 -9.14
CA TYR A 44 18.52 -0.93 -9.15
C TYR A 44 18.83 0.08 -10.26
N GLN A 45 19.90 -0.15 -11.04
CA GLN A 45 20.24 0.68 -12.20
C GLN A 45 19.33 0.41 -13.42
N ARG A 46 18.46 -0.61 -13.35
CA ARG A 46 17.56 -1.03 -14.43
C ARG A 46 16.12 -0.89 -13.97
N TYR A 47 15.20 -0.79 -14.93
CA TYR A 47 13.78 -0.90 -14.64
C TYR A 47 13.46 -2.25 -13.98
N PRO A 48 12.56 -2.27 -12.98
CA PRO A 48 12.11 -3.53 -12.38
C PRO A 48 11.30 -4.36 -13.40
N ASP A 49 11.11 -5.64 -13.10
CA ASP A 49 10.19 -6.47 -13.88
C ASP A 49 8.77 -5.90 -13.81
N ALA A 50 8.31 -5.31 -14.92
CA ALA A 50 6.99 -4.69 -15.05
C ALA A 50 5.82 -5.65 -14.78
N HIS A 51 6.06 -6.97 -14.81
CA HIS A 51 5.04 -7.98 -14.53
C HIS A 51 5.18 -8.61 -13.13
N CYS A 52 6.18 -8.18 -12.35
CA CYS A 52 6.43 -8.64 -10.99
C CYS A 52 6.49 -10.19 -10.85
N ARG A 53 7.00 -10.92 -11.85
CA ARG A 53 6.84 -12.38 -11.95
C ARG A 53 7.35 -13.12 -10.72
N LYS A 54 8.59 -12.82 -10.29
CA LYS A 54 9.18 -13.45 -9.09
C LYS A 54 8.42 -13.11 -7.81
N LEU A 55 7.89 -11.90 -7.70
CA LEU A 55 7.12 -11.47 -6.54
C LEU A 55 5.76 -12.19 -6.50
N LYS A 56 5.06 -12.26 -7.64
CA LYS A 56 3.80 -13.00 -7.78
C LYS A 56 3.97 -14.46 -7.41
N GLN A 57 5.02 -15.11 -7.90
CA GLN A 57 5.38 -16.48 -7.56
C GLN A 57 5.55 -16.68 -6.05
N ALA A 58 6.34 -15.82 -5.41
CA ALA A 58 6.60 -15.90 -3.98
C ALA A 58 5.32 -15.72 -3.14
N ILE A 59 4.47 -14.73 -3.48
CA ILE A 59 3.20 -14.47 -2.80
C ILE A 59 2.23 -15.64 -2.99
N ALA A 60 2.09 -16.13 -4.23
CA ALA A 60 1.21 -17.23 -4.58
C ALA A 60 1.58 -18.50 -3.80
N ALA A 61 2.88 -18.85 -3.77
CA ALA A 61 3.39 -19.98 -3.03
C ALA A 61 3.17 -19.82 -1.51
N HIS A 62 3.40 -18.63 -0.96
CA HIS A 62 3.19 -18.35 0.47
C HIS A 62 1.74 -18.55 0.90
N HIS A 63 0.77 -18.15 0.07
CA HIS A 63 -0.66 -18.25 0.36
C HIS A 63 -1.33 -19.54 -0.16
N GLY A 64 -0.61 -20.39 -0.90
CA GLY A 64 -1.17 -21.61 -1.49
C GLY A 64 -2.22 -21.35 -2.58
N ILE A 65 -2.07 -20.26 -3.35
CA ILE A 65 -2.96 -19.84 -4.42
C ILE A 65 -2.23 -19.83 -5.77
N SER A 66 -2.96 -19.66 -6.87
CA SER A 66 -2.35 -19.53 -8.20
C SER A 66 -1.83 -18.11 -8.47
N GLU A 67 -0.81 -17.98 -9.31
CA GLU A 67 -0.20 -16.68 -9.67
C GLU A 67 -1.19 -15.72 -10.36
N ASP A 68 -2.18 -16.24 -11.08
CA ASP A 68 -3.25 -15.45 -11.73
C ASP A 68 -4.18 -14.76 -10.71
N GLN A 69 -4.19 -15.24 -9.46
CA GLN A 69 -4.92 -14.62 -8.34
C GLN A 69 -4.12 -13.52 -7.64
N VAL A 70 -2.88 -13.24 -8.08
CA VAL A 70 -2.03 -12.19 -7.49
C VAL A 70 -1.89 -10.99 -8.41
N LEU A 71 -2.19 -9.81 -7.88
CA LEU A 71 -1.98 -8.53 -8.52
C LEU A 71 -1.10 -7.65 -7.62
N CYS A 72 0.07 -7.24 -8.13
CA CYS A 72 0.94 -6.30 -7.44
C CYS A 72 0.50 -4.86 -7.75
N GLY A 73 0.50 -4.00 -6.73
CA GLY A 73 0.21 -2.57 -6.85
C GLY A 73 1.19 -1.74 -6.04
N ASN A 74 1.16 -0.42 -6.22
CA ASN A 74 2.04 0.51 -5.52
C ASN A 74 1.52 0.85 -4.12
N GLY A 75 1.38 -0.19 -3.29
CA GLY A 75 0.72 -0.14 -1.99
C GLY A 75 -0.79 -0.45 -2.06
N ALA A 76 -1.40 -0.67 -0.89
CA ALA A 76 -2.81 -1.08 -0.81
C ALA A 76 -3.77 -0.01 -1.36
N SER A 77 -3.48 1.28 -1.14
CA SER A 77 -4.30 2.38 -1.65
C SER A 77 -4.38 2.40 -3.18
N ASP A 78 -3.28 2.12 -3.90
CA ASP A 78 -3.30 1.99 -5.36
C ASP A 78 -4.29 0.90 -5.80
N LEU A 79 -4.25 -0.28 -5.17
CA LEU A 79 -5.16 -1.37 -5.48
C LEU A 79 -6.62 -1.04 -5.18
N ILE A 80 -6.90 -0.33 -4.07
CA ILE A 80 -8.25 0.16 -3.74
C ILE A 80 -8.79 1.06 -4.85
N TYR A 81 -8.00 2.04 -5.30
CA TYR A 81 -8.43 2.96 -6.35
C TYR A 81 -8.61 2.24 -7.69
N ARG A 82 -7.77 1.25 -8.01
CA ARG A 82 -7.93 0.42 -9.22
C ARG A 82 -9.21 -0.42 -9.17
N ILE A 83 -9.60 -0.92 -8.00
CA ILE A 83 -10.90 -1.59 -7.81
C ILE A 83 -12.05 -0.61 -8.07
N CYS A 84 -12.01 0.59 -7.46
CA CYS A 84 -13.01 1.62 -7.70
C CYS A 84 -13.08 2.04 -9.18
N ALA A 85 -11.93 2.18 -9.85
CA ALA A 85 -11.83 2.51 -11.27
C ALA A 85 -12.38 1.42 -12.18
N HIS A 86 -12.21 0.15 -11.80
CA HIS A 86 -12.70 -1.00 -12.55
C HIS A 86 -14.22 -1.09 -12.50
N PHE A 87 -14.81 -1.01 -11.31
CA PHE A 87 -16.26 -1.16 -11.14
C PHE A 87 -17.05 0.11 -11.46
N ARG A 88 -16.49 1.29 -11.18
CA ARG A 88 -17.14 2.61 -11.32
C ARG A 88 -18.57 2.63 -10.77
N SER A 89 -18.78 1.98 -9.63
CA SER A 89 -20.09 1.85 -9.01
C SER A 89 -20.73 3.22 -8.76
N SER A 90 -21.98 3.41 -9.17
CA SER A 90 -22.72 4.65 -8.87
C SER A 90 -23.03 4.79 -7.37
N LYS A 91 -23.17 3.67 -6.66
CA LYS A 91 -23.36 3.61 -5.21
C LYS A 91 -22.55 2.48 -4.59
N ALA A 92 -21.89 2.74 -3.45
CA ALA A 92 -21.15 1.74 -2.67
C ALA A 92 -21.54 1.79 -1.19
N LEU A 93 -21.48 0.66 -0.49
CA LEU A 93 -21.71 0.62 0.96
C LEU A 93 -20.37 0.59 1.69
N ILE A 94 -20.18 1.50 2.65
CA ILE A 94 -19.01 1.54 3.53
C ILE A 94 -19.48 1.55 4.98
N VAL A 95 -18.98 0.59 5.78
CA VAL A 95 -19.25 0.53 7.22
C VAL A 95 -18.30 1.46 7.95
N ALA A 96 -18.84 2.48 8.64
CA ALA A 96 -18.05 3.47 9.37
C ALA A 96 -18.02 3.17 10.89
N PRO A 97 -16.93 3.51 11.61
CA PRO A 97 -15.70 4.12 11.10
C PRO A 97 -14.78 3.10 10.41
N THR A 98 -14.12 3.52 9.32
CA THR A 98 -13.15 2.70 8.59
C THR A 98 -12.16 3.57 7.83
N PHE A 99 -11.27 2.97 7.05
CA PHE A 99 -10.26 3.67 6.27
C PHE A 99 -10.88 4.60 5.22
N SER A 100 -10.52 5.88 5.27
CA SER A 100 -11.12 6.95 4.45
C SER A 100 -10.83 6.82 2.95
N GLU A 101 -9.78 6.09 2.55
CA GLU A 101 -9.45 5.89 1.14
C GLU A 101 -10.50 5.07 0.39
N TYR A 102 -11.34 4.28 1.07
CA TYR A 102 -12.47 3.60 0.43
C TYR A 102 -13.49 4.60 -0.11
N GLU A 103 -13.89 5.58 0.72
CA GLU A 103 -14.83 6.63 0.33
C GLU A 103 -14.23 7.53 -0.75
N ARG A 104 -12.97 7.98 -0.55
CA ARG A 104 -12.25 8.81 -1.53
C ARG A 104 -12.11 8.12 -2.88
N GLY A 105 -11.81 6.82 -2.88
CA GLY A 105 -11.72 6.01 -4.10
C GLY A 105 -13.04 5.98 -4.86
N VAL A 106 -14.17 5.78 -4.18
CA VAL A 106 -15.51 5.78 -4.83
C VAL A 106 -15.83 7.16 -5.43
N TYR A 107 -15.62 8.24 -4.68
CA TYR A 107 -15.85 9.60 -5.18
C TYR A 107 -14.93 9.97 -6.34
N ALA A 108 -13.66 9.56 -6.32
CA ALA A 108 -12.69 9.84 -7.38
C ALA A 108 -13.12 9.32 -8.76
N TYR A 109 -13.97 8.29 -8.80
CA TYR A 109 -14.49 7.72 -10.04
C TYR A 109 -15.98 8.00 -10.28
N GLY A 110 -16.56 8.97 -9.56
CA GLY A 110 -17.91 9.49 -9.79
C GLY A 110 -19.03 8.72 -9.09
N GLY A 111 -18.70 7.80 -8.18
CA GLY A 111 -19.67 7.11 -7.34
C GLY A 111 -20.07 7.90 -6.10
N HIS A 112 -21.03 7.37 -5.35
CA HIS A 112 -21.45 7.88 -4.05
C HIS A 112 -21.44 6.75 -3.01
N VAL A 113 -21.23 7.09 -1.74
CA VAL A 113 -21.29 6.14 -0.62
C VAL A 113 -22.49 6.41 0.28
#